data_AF-A0A8J3P7J1-F1
#
_entry.id   AF-A0A8J3P7J1-F1
#
_cell.length_a   1.000
_cell.length_b   1.000
_cell.length_c   1.000
_cell.angle_alpha   90.00
_cell.angle_beta   90.00
_cell.angle_gamma   90.00
#
_symmetry.space_group_name_H-M   'P 1'
#
loop_
_entity.id
_entity.type
_entity.pdbx_description
1 polymer ?
#
loop_
_entity_poly.entity_id
_entity_poly.type
_entity_poly.pdbx_seq_one_letter_code
_entity_poly.pdbx_strand_id
1 'polypeptide(L)'
;MALLVPLVTAVTASPAQAVSLVECESHASWYDCDIQPGYYVSAWYVDGVQVGWPSGPCVPGTRHTVRADWDTGSNSGTARATFTCRA
;
A
#
# COMPACT_ATOMS: atom_id res chain seq x y z
N MET A 1 51.99 -10.29 -9.19
CA MET A 1 51.29 -9.43 -8.21
C MET A 1 49.83 -9.39 -8.65
N ALA A 2 48.99 -10.29 -8.12
CA ALA A 2 47.61 -10.48 -8.58
C ALA A 2 46.66 -9.77 -7.61
N LEU A 3 45.90 -8.81 -8.13
CA LEU A 3 44.90 -8.01 -7.41
C LEU A 3 43.66 -8.87 -7.12
N LEU A 4 43.43 -9.16 -5.84
CA LEU A 4 42.19 -9.74 -5.33
C LEU A 4 41.13 -8.65 -5.25
N VAL A 5 40.09 -8.76 -6.08
CA VAL A 5 38.89 -7.90 -6.01
C VAL A 5 37.90 -8.55 -5.04
N PRO A 6 37.47 -7.87 -3.96
CA PRO A 6 36.46 -8.42 -3.07
C PRO A 6 35.08 -8.35 -3.74
N LEU A 7 34.44 -9.51 -3.85
CA LEU A 7 33.07 -9.67 -4.28
C LEU A 7 32.15 -9.10 -3.19
N VAL A 8 31.56 -7.92 -3.43
CA VAL A 8 30.55 -7.35 -2.54
C VAL A 8 29.26 -8.12 -2.76
N THR A 9 28.90 -8.99 -1.83
CA THR A 9 27.58 -9.63 -1.78
C THR A 9 26.54 -8.57 -1.44
N ALA A 10 25.83 -8.09 -2.46
CA ALA A 10 24.61 -7.31 -2.27
C ALA A 10 23.57 -8.21 -1.60
N VAL A 11 23.35 -8.01 -0.31
CA VAL A 11 22.20 -8.60 0.39
C VAL A 11 20.97 -7.89 -0.16
N THR A 12 20.33 -8.50 -1.16
CA THR A 12 18.97 -8.12 -1.53
C THR A 12 18.09 -8.52 -0.36
N ALA A 13 17.81 -7.57 0.53
CA ALA A 13 16.75 -7.73 1.50
C ALA A 13 15.44 -7.85 0.72
N SER A 14 15.03 -9.09 0.45
CA SER A 14 13.68 -9.41 0.02
C SER A 14 12.74 -8.71 1.00
N PRO A 15 11.75 -7.92 0.55
CA PRO A 15 10.78 -7.35 1.47
C PRO A 15 10.08 -8.53 2.13
N ALA A 16 10.45 -8.82 3.38
CA ALA A 16 9.72 -9.69 4.26
C ALA A 16 8.29 -9.19 4.21
N GLN A 17 7.42 -10.03 3.65
CA GLN A 17 5.99 -9.85 3.44
C GLN A 17 5.41 -8.82 4.42
N ALA A 18 5.47 -7.54 4.04
CA ALA A 18 4.80 -6.50 4.77
C ALA A 18 3.34 -6.78 4.51
N VAL A 19 2.66 -7.38 5.48
CA VAL A 19 1.21 -7.53 5.45
C VAL A 19 0.68 -6.12 5.13
N SER A 20 0.09 -5.98 3.94
CA SER A 20 -0.43 -4.69 3.49
C SER A 20 -1.55 -4.34 4.45
N LEU A 21 -1.31 -3.38 5.36
CA LEU A 21 -2.31 -2.97 6.34
C LEU A 21 -3.56 -2.41 5.65
N VAL A 22 -3.42 -1.87 4.43
CA VAL A 22 -4.55 -1.48 3.59
C VAL A 22 -4.90 -2.65 2.68
N GLU A 23 -6.17 -3.03 2.68
CA GLU A 23 -6.74 -4.03 1.80
C GLU A 23 -7.78 -3.35 0.91
N CYS A 24 -7.74 -3.64 -0.39
CA CYS A 24 -8.62 -3.02 -1.38
C CYS A 24 -9.29 -4.10 -2.21
N GLU A 25 -10.61 -3.99 -2.35
CA GLU A 25 -11.42 -4.88 -3.16
C GLU A 25 -12.09 -4.08 -4.29
N SER A 26 -12.14 -4.68 -5.48
CA SER A 26 -12.87 -4.11 -6.63
C SER A 26 -13.99 -5.05 -7.04
N HIS A 27 -15.21 -4.53 -7.11
CA HIS A 27 -16.40 -5.26 -7.52
C HIS A 27 -17.10 -4.52 -8.66
N ALA A 28 -17.13 -5.13 -9.84
CA ALA A 28 -17.75 -4.60 -11.06
C ALA A 28 -17.28 -3.16 -11.38
N SER A 29 -18.07 -2.15 -11.00
CA SER A 29 -17.83 -0.73 -11.27
C SER A 29 -17.46 0.09 -10.03
N TRP A 30 -17.14 -0.56 -8.90
CA TRP A 30 -16.81 0.12 -7.65
C TRP A 30 -15.60 -0.54 -6.95
N TYR A 31 -14.84 0.25 -6.21
CA TYR A 31 -13.84 -0.26 -5.29
C TYR A 31 -14.06 0.31 -3.89
N ASP A 32 -13.66 -0.46 -2.91
CA ASP A 32 -13.60 -0.04 -1.52
C ASP A 32 -12.29 -0.54 -0.91
N CYS A 33 -11.75 0.24 0.02
CA CYS A 33 -10.55 -0.12 0.74
C CYS A 33 -10.75 0.10 2.23
N ASP A 34 -10.15 -0.76 3.02
CA ASP A 34 -10.15 -0.65 4.47
C ASP A 34 -8.73 -0.84 5.02
N ILE A 35 -8.53 -0.50 6.29
CA ILE A 35 -7.29 -0.78 7.00
C ILE A 35 -7.55 -1.93 7.97
N GLN A 36 -6.52 -2.73 8.25
CA GLN A 36 -6.66 -3.80 9.24
C GLN A 36 -7.21 -3.27 10.58
N PRO A 37 -8.03 -4.08 11.28
CA PRO A 37 -8.60 -3.68 12.55
C PRO A 37 -7.50 -3.41 13.58
N GLY A 38 -7.75 -2.42 14.45
CA GLY A 38 -6.80 -1.97 15.47
C GLY A 38 -5.92 -0.79 15.04
N TYR A 39 -6.05 -0.33 13.80
CA TYR A 39 -5.39 0.87 13.29
C TYR A 39 -6.42 1.98 13.08
N TYR A 40 -6.17 3.17 13.65
CA TYR A 40 -7.02 4.34 13.46
C TYR A 40 -6.47 5.18 12.31
N VAL A 41 -7.30 5.45 11.31
CA VAL A 41 -6.88 6.25 10.15
C VAL A 41 -7.10 7.74 10.42
N SER A 42 -6.02 8.50 10.26
CA SER A 42 -6.04 9.96 10.36
C SER A 42 -6.29 10.61 9.00
N ALA A 43 -5.81 10.00 7.91
CA ALA A 43 -6.04 10.49 6.56
C ALA A 43 -5.97 9.36 5.52
N TRP A 44 -6.89 9.40 4.56
CA TRP A 44 -6.91 8.55 3.38
C TRP A 44 -6.51 9.32 2.14
N TYR A 45 -5.78 8.65 1.24
CA TYR A 45 -5.43 9.20 -0.06
C TYR A 45 -5.63 8.16 -1.16
N VAL A 46 -6.20 8.57 -2.27
CA VAL A 46 -6.30 7.79 -3.50
C VAL A 46 -5.55 8.55 -4.60
N ASP A 47 -4.57 7.90 -5.21
CA ASP A 47 -3.70 8.48 -6.25
C ASP A 47 -3.07 9.81 -5.85
N GLY A 48 -2.77 9.95 -4.55
CA GLY A 48 -2.17 11.14 -3.95
C GLY A 48 -3.17 12.23 -3.53
N VAL A 49 -4.46 12.09 -3.85
CA VAL A 49 -5.52 13.02 -3.47
C VAL A 49 -6.13 12.59 -2.13
N GLN A 50 -6.23 13.50 -1.17
CA GLN A 50 -6.86 13.22 0.12
C GLN A 50 -8.38 13.06 -0.05
N VAL A 51 -8.94 12.02 0.55
CA VAL A 51 -10.37 11.69 0.49
C VAL A 51 -10.92 11.43 1.90
N GLY A 52 -12.25 11.54 2.05
CA GLY A 52 -12.92 11.17 3.30
C GLY A 52 -12.99 9.66 3.52
N TRP A 53 -13.16 8.90 2.44
CA TRP A 53 -13.17 7.44 2.45
C TRP A 53 -12.56 6.91 1.14
N PRO A 54 -11.69 5.88 1.17
CA PRO A 54 -10.97 5.38 0.00
C PRO A 54 -11.86 4.42 -0.83
N SER A 55 -12.97 4.95 -1.33
CA SER A 55 -13.92 4.22 -2.18
C SER A 55 -14.32 5.06 -3.37
N GLY A 56 -14.71 4.41 -4.47
CA GLY A 56 -15.10 5.15 -5.65
C GLY A 56 -15.42 4.29 -6.86
N PRO A 57 -15.77 4.93 -7.99
CA PRO A 57 -15.97 4.24 -9.25
C PRO A 57 -14.68 3.53 -9.68
N CYS A 58 -14.84 2.32 -10.17
CA CYS A 58 -13.75 1.45 -10.62
C CYS A 58 -13.95 1.18 -12.11
N VAL A 59 -13.02 1.62 -12.93
CA VAL A 59 -13.06 1.39 -14.39
C VAL A 59 -12.14 0.21 -14.70
N PRO A 60 -12.62 -0.88 -15.32
CA PRO A 60 -11.78 -2.04 -15.59
C PRO A 60 -10.46 -1.67 -16.29
N GLY A 61 -9.34 -2.08 -15.70
CA GLY A 61 -7.99 -1.77 -16.18
C GLY A 61 -7.36 -0.50 -15.60
N THR A 62 -8.07 0.37 -14.86
CA THR A 62 -7.42 1.47 -14.14
C THR A 62 -6.72 0.95 -12.89
N ARG A 63 -5.55 1.52 -12.62
CA ARG A 63 -4.74 1.23 -11.44
C ARG A 63 -4.89 2.38 -10.45
N HIS A 64 -5.13 2.06 -9.19
CA HIS A 64 -5.22 3.01 -8.10
C HIS A 64 -4.20 2.69 -7.02
N THR A 65 -3.59 3.73 -6.46
CA THR A 65 -2.72 3.64 -5.27
C THR A 65 -3.43 4.27 -4.09
N VAL A 66 -3.67 3.48 -3.04
CA VAL A 66 -4.32 3.93 -1.82
C VAL A 66 -3.30 4.03 -0.71
N ARG A 67 -3.38 5.10 0.07
CA ARG A 67 -2.54 5.33 1.25
C ARG A 67 -3.41 5.64 2.45
N ALA A 68 -3.09 5.02 3.58
CA ALA A 68 -3.62 5.37 4.89
C ALA A 68 -2.48 5.89 5.76
N ASP A 69 -2.64 7.06 6.34
CA ASP A 69 -1.82 7.50 7.47
C ASP A 69 -2.55 7.10 8.76
N TRP A 70 -1.93 6.24 9.58
CA TRP A 70 -2.57 5.56 10.69
C TRP A 70 -1.84 5.76 12.02
N ASP A 71 -2.55 5.53 13.12
CA ASP A 71 -2.02 5.52 14.49
C ASP A 71 -2.71 4.43 15.34
N THR A 72 -2.01 3.89 16.35
CA THR A 72 -2.51 2.90 17.32
C THR A 72 -2.44 3.39 18.77
N GLY A 73 -2.35 4.70 18.99
CA GLY A 73 -2.18 5.36 20.28
C GLY A 73 -0.75 5.28 20.85
N SER A 74 0.09 4.36 20.35
CA SER A 74 1.50 4.20 20.75
C SER A 74 2.47 4.22 19.58
N ASN A 75 1.97 4.09 18.35
CA ASN A 75 2.77 4.12 17.13
C ASN A 75 1.93 4.71 16.00
N SER A 76 2.59 5.44 15.12
CA SER A 76 2.00 5.97 13.90
C SER A 76 2.80 5.52 12.68
N GLY A 77 2.14 5.45 11.53
CA GLY A 77 2.80 5.08 10.29
C GLY A 77 1.98 5.38 9.05
N THR A 78 2.52 4.95 7.91
CA THR A 78 1.85 5.04 6.62
C THR A 78 1.77 3.65 6.01
N ALA A 79 0.57 3.25 5.60
CA ALA A 79 0.33 2.04 4.85
C ALA A 79 -0.08 2.38 3.42
N ARG A 80 0.30 1.52 2.47
CA ARG A 80 -0.04 1.70 1.05
C ARG A 80 -0.46 0.39 0.43
N ALA A 81 -1.51 0.44 -0.37
CA ALA A 81 -1.94 -0.62 -1.25
C ALA A 81 -1.98 -0.11 -2.69
N THR A 82 -1.84 -1.01 -3.65
CA THR A 82 -2.04 -0.68 -5.05
C THR A 82 -2.75 -1.83 -5.72
N PHE A 83 -3.84 -1.52 -6.41
CA PHE A 83 -4.68 -2.51 -7.07
C PHE A 83 -5.08 -2.02 -8.46
N THR A 84 -5.56 -2.95 -9.27
CA THR A 84 -6.11 -2.67 -10.59
C THR A 84 -7.57 -3.08 -10.57
N CYS A 85 -8.45 -2.17 -10.99
CA CYS A 85 -9.87 -2.43 -11.17
C CYS A 85 -10.09 -3.61 -12.12
N ARG A 86 -10.85 -4.61 -11.65
CA ARG A 86 -11.25 -5.77 -12.46
C ARG A 86 -12.70 -5.61 -12.92
N ALA A 87 -13.00 -6.17 -14.09
CA ALA A 87 -14.37 -6.27 -14.62
C ALA A 87 -15.17 -7.37 -13.90
#